data_AF-A0A959P171-F1
#
_entry.id   AF-A0A959P171-F1
#
_cell.length_a   1.000
_cell.length_b   1.000
_cell.length_c   1.000
_cell.angle_alpha   90.00
_cell.angle_beta   90.00
_cell.angle_gamma   90.00
#
_symmetry.space_group_name_H-M   'P 1'
#
loop_
_entity.id
_entity.type
_entity.pdbx_description
1 polymer ?
#
loop_
_entity_poly.entity_id
_entity_poly.type
_entity_poly.pdbx_seq_one_letter_code
_entity_poly.pdbx_strand_id
1 'polypeptide(L)'
;PNPFNPSTTIKYQIPVQDRNDKLFVTLSGVEESFVTIKVYDILGSEVATLVNQKQKPGNYEVTWDATDVPSGVYFYKLVSGDPESSSGQVFVEVKKMILLK
;
A
#
# COMPACT_ATOMS: atom_id res chain seq x y z
N PRO A 1 -10.15 8.73 30.65
CA PRO A 1 -10.40 8.47 29.20
C PRO A 1 -9.06 8.47 28.46
N ASN A 2 -8.61 7.32 27.95
CA ASN A 2 -7.30 7.15 27.32
C ASN A 2 -7.30 7.77 25.90
N PRO A 3 -6.55 8.86 25.63
CA PRO A 3 -6.63 9.62 24.39
C PRO A 3 -5.73 9.09 23.26
N PHE A 4 -5.08 7.94 23.46
CA PHE A 4 -4.05 7.41 22.57
C PHE A 4 -4.54 6.15 21.87
N ASN A 5 -5.23 6.35 20.74
CA ASN A 5 -5.63 5.23 19.89
C ASN A 5 -4.43 4.87 18.98
N PRO A 6 -3.79 3.69 19.17
CA PRO A 6 -2.58 3.33 18.42
C PRO A 6 -2.89 2.83 17.01
N SER A 7 -4.10 3.05 16.51
CA SER A 7 -4.49 2.63 15.17
C SER A 7 -4.32 3.78 14.17
N THR A 8 -3.77 3.45 12.99
CA THR A 8 -3.63 4.39 11.87
C THR A 8 -4.34 3.83 10.65
N THR A 9 -5.26 4.60 10.07
CA THR A 9 -5.91 4.25 8.80
C THR A 9 -5.08 4.75 7.62
N ILE A 10 -4.64 3.84 6.77
CA ILE A 10 -3.90 4.12 5.55
C ILE A 10 -4.86 4.01 4.37
N LYS A 11 -5.08 5.13 3.70
CA LYS A 11 -5.84 5.21 2.44
C LYS A 11 -4.87 5.14 1.28
N TYR A 12 -5.13 4.25 0.34
CA TYR A 12 -4.30 4.06 -0.83
C TYR A 12 -5.13 3.85 -2.10
N GLN A 13 -4.53 4.21 -3.23
CA GLN A 13 -5.13 4.05 -4.54
C GLN A 13 -4.26 3.13 -5.38
N ILE A 14 -4.89 2.16 -6.01
CA ILE A 14 -4.26 1.32 -7.03
C ILE A 14 -4.59 1.95 -8.39
N PRO A 15 -3.58 2.42 -9.15
CA PRO A 15 -3.82 3.01 -10.45
C PRO A 15 -4.33 1.96 -11.44
N VAL A 16 -5.15 2.41 -12.39
CA VAL A 16 -5.49 1.57 -13.55
C VAL A 16 -4.23 1.47 -14.41
N GLN A 17 -3.61 0.29 -14.43
CA GLN A 17 -2.51 0.00 -15.35
C GLN A 17 -3.10 -0.32 -16.71
N ASP A 18 -3.12 0.67 -17.60
CA ASP A 18 -3.49 0.42 -19.00
C ASP A 18 -2.29 -0.25 -19.69
N ARG A 19 -2.47 -1.50 -20.11
CA ARG A 19 -1.42 -2.26 -20.80
C ARG A 19 -1.33 -1.95 -22.28
N ASN A 20 -2.23 -1.13 -22.83
CA ASN A 20 -2.29 -0.89 -24.26
C ASN A 20 -2.26 0.61 -24.55
N ASP A 21 -1.19 1.04 -25.23
CA ASP A 21 -1.19 2.29 -25.98
C ASP A 21 -2.46 2.36 -26.83
N LYS A 22 -3.23 3.43 -26.63
CA LYS A 22 -4.35 3.96 -27.42
C LYS A 22 -4.99 3.01 -28.44
N LEU A 23 -6.27 2.70 -28.24
CA LEU A 23 -7.37 2.97 -29.21
C LEU A 23 -8.63 2.11 -28.95
N PHE A 24 -8.55 1.07 -28.11
CA PHE A 24 -9.70 0.22 -27.78
C PHE A 24 -9.84 -0.03 -26.27
N VAL A 25 -10.26 1.00 -25.52
CA VAL A 25 -10.82 0.79 -24.18
C VAL A 25 -12.25 0.28 -24.38
N THR A 26 -12.40 -1.00 -24.70
CA THR A 26 -13.71 -1.65 -24.85
C THR A 26 -13.83 -2.77 -23.82
N LEU A 27 -14.49 -2.47 -22.70
CA LEU A 27 -15.35 -3.37 -21.93
C LEU A 27 -14.78 -4.72 -21.44
N SER A 28 -13.47 -4.94 -21.35
CA SER A 28 -12.92 -6.19 -20.83
C SER A 28 -11.53 -6.03 -20.23
N GLY A 29 -11.44 -6.28 -18.93
CA GLY A 29 -10.19 -6.60 -18.24
C GLY A 29 -9.57 -5.47 -17.45
N VAL A 30 -10.23 -4.98 -16.40
CA VAL A 30 -9.48 -4.38 -15.30
C VAL A 30 -8.67 -5.53 -14.66
N GLU A 31 -7.39 -5.63 -14.99
CA GLU A 31 -6.51 -6.68 -14.46
C GLU A 31 -6.20 -6.43 -12.98
N GLU A 32 -6.23 -7.50 -12.19
CA GLU A 32 -5.78 -7.48 -10.81
C GLU A 32 -4.26 -7.35 -10.76
N SER A 33 -3.77 -6.44 -9.92
CA SER A 33 -2.34 -6.29 -9.64
C SER A 33 -2.03 -6.84 -8.27
N PHE A 34 -0.84 -7.44 -8.10
CA PHE A 34 -0.36 -7.81 -6.78
C PHE A 34 -0.02 -6.54 -6.00
N VAL A 35 -0.51 -6.44 -4.77
CA VAL A 35 -0.34 -5.26 -3.92
C VAL A 35 0.25 -5.66 -2.59
N THR A 36 1.28 -4.94 -2.17
CA THR A 36 1.87 -5.05 -0.84
C THR A 36 1.89 -3.71 -0.15
N ILE A 37 1.41 -3.66 1.10
CA ILE A 37 1.61 -2.53 2.00
C ILE A 37 2.37 -3.04 3.21
N LYS A 38 3.57 -2.52 3.41
CA LYS A 38 4.45 -2.89 4.51
C LYS A 38 4.84 -1.65 5.31
N VAL A 39 4.96 -1.81 6.62
CA VAL A 39 5.38 -0.77 7.57
C VAL A 39 6.83 -1.02 7.96
N TYR A 40 7.62 0.05 8.04
CA TYR A 40 9.02 0.05 8.39
C TYR A 40 9.32 1.07 9.48
N ASP A 41 10.28 0.75 10.34
CA ASP A 41 10.88 1.72 11.27
C ASP A 41 11.91 2.63 10.56
N ILE A 42 12.51 3.55 11.31
CA ILE A 42 13.54 4.48 10.80
C ILE A 42 14.85 3.80 10.37
N LEU A 43 15.07 2.56 10.81
CA LEU A 43 16.25 1.75 10.47
C LEU A 43 15.99 0.89 9.21
N GLY A 44 14.76 0.89 8.70
CA GLY A 44 14.34 0.07 7.57
C GLY A 44 13.91 -1.34 7.93
N SER A 45 13.73 -1.66 9.22
CA SER A 45 13.21 -2.95 9.66
C SER A 45 11.72 -3.04 9.37
N GLU A 46 11.26 -4.14 8.77
CA GLU A 46 9.84 -4.40 8.57
C GLU A 46 9.15 -4.66 9.91
N VAL A 47 8.15 -3.84 10.24
CA VAL A 47 7.38 -3.90 11.49
C VAL A 47 6.07 -4.64 11.28
N ALA A 48 5.44 -4.48 10.11
CA ALA A 48 4.17 -5.14 9.78
C ALA A 48 3.97 -5.26 8.27
N THR A 49 3.29 -6.32 7.84
CA THR A 49 2.69 -6.42 6.51
C THR A 49 1.17 -6.26 6.65
N LEU A 50 0.61 -5.20 6.06
CA LEU A 50 -0.81 -4.86 6.16
C LEU A 50 -1.63 -5.39 4.98
N VAL A 51 -1.02 -5.44 3.80
CA VAL A 51 -1.63 -5.95 2.57
C VAL A 51 -0.58 -6.79 1.85
N ASN A 52 -0.99 -7.95 1.33
CA ASN A 52 -0.14 -8.84 0.54
C ASN A 52 -1.02 -9.74 -0.35
N GLN A 53 -1.74 -9.15 -1.30
CA GLN A 53 -2.73 -9.86 -2.09
C GLN A 53 -2.97 -9.20 -3.45
N LYS A 54 -3.65 -9.90 -4.35
CA LYS A 54 -4.13 -9.33 -5.61
C LYS A 54 -5.34 -8.44 -5.35
N GLN A 55 -5.34 -7.25 -5.95
CA GLN A 55 -6.45 -6.30 -5.88
C GLN A 55 -6.67 -5.65 -7.24
N LYS A 56 -7.91 -5.26 -7.51
CA LYS A 56 -8.26 -4.48 -8.70
C LYS A 56 -7.87 -3.01 -8.47
N PRO A 57 -7.59 -2.24 -9.52
CA PRO A 57 -7.61 -0.79 -9.51
C PRO A 57 -8.82 -0.22 -8.76
N GLY A 58 -8.56 0.73 -7.87
CA GLY A 58 -9.56 1.27 -6.96
C GLY A 58 -8.97 1.96 -5.73
N ASN A 59 -9.86 2.47 -4.88
CA ASN A 59 -9.50 3.07 -3.60
C ASN A 59 -9.73 2.06 -2.48
N TYR A 60 -8.76 1.97 -1.58
CA TYR A 60 -8.77 1.02 -0.48
C TYR A 60 -8.32 1.69 0.81
N GLU A 61 -8.75 1.10 1.92
CA GLU A 61 -8.34 1.51 3.25
C GLU A 61 -7.86 0.27 4.01
N VAL A 62 -6.76 0.40 4.75
CA VAL A 62 -6.28 -0.61 5.67
C VAL A 62 -5.96 0.04 7.01
N THR A 63 -6.33 -0.61 8.10
CA THR A 63 -6.03 -0.15 9.45
C THR A 63 -4.81 -0.89 9.97
N TRP A 64 -3.79 -0.14 10.35
CA TRP A 64 -2.67 -0.67 11.12
C TRP A 64 -2.97 -0.55 12.61
N ASP A 65 -3.06 -1.68 13.30
CA ASP A 65 -3.06 -1.72 14.76
C ASP A 65 -1.61 -1.73 15.27
N ALA A 66 -1.18 -0.61 15.85
CA ALA A 66 0.16 -0.44 16.38
C ALA A 66 0.20 -0.58 17.91
N THR A 67 -0.74 -1.31 18.53
CA THR A 67 -0.83 -1.47 20.00
C THR A 67 0.47 -1.98 20.64
N ASP A 68 1.24 -2.82 19.95
CA ASP A 68 2.50 -3.38 20.45
C ASP A 68 3.76 -2.64 19.96
N VAL A 69 3.59 -1.50 19.27
CA VAL A 69 4.68 -0.77 18.60
C VAL A 69 4.91 0.59 19.28
N PRO A 70 6.13 0.99 19.66
CA PRO A 70 6.35 2.24 20.40
C PRO A 70 6.00 3.49 19.58
N SER A 71 5.64 4.59 20.25
CA SER A 71 5.49 5.91 19.61
C SER A 71 6.77 6.27 18.84
N GLY A 72 6.62 6.87 17.66
CA GLY A 72 7.77 7.17 16.82
C GLY A 72 7.41 7.48 15.37
N VAL A 73 8.46 7.62 14.56
CA VAL A 73 8.33 7.80 13.11
C VAL A 73 8.41 6.45 12.42
N TYR A 74 7.46 6.20 11.53
CA TYR A 74 7.42 5.00 10.71
C TYR A 74 7.18 5.38 9.26
N PHE A 75 7.43 4.44 8.37
CA PHE A 75 7.16 4.57 6.95
C PHE A 75 6.29 3.42 6.51
N TYR A 76 5.30 3.67 5.67
CA TYR A 76 4.69 2.58 4.91
C TYR A 76 5.10 2.66 3.45
N LYS A 77 5.30 1.49 2.85
CA LYS A 77 5.60 1.30 1.44
C LYS A 77 4.45 0.54 0.80
N LEU A 78 3.78 1.17 -0.14
CA LEU A 78 2.85 0.57 -1.07
C LEU A 78 3.62 0.17 -2.33
N VAL A 79 3.46 -1.07 -2.76
CA VAL A 79 3.92 -1.57 -4.06
C VAL A 79 2.72 -2.19 -4.76
N SER A 80 2.49 -1.82 -6.02
CA SER A 80 1.46 -2.40 -6.86
C SER A 80 2.04 -2.76 -8.22
N GLY A 81 1.76 -3.99 -8.68
CA GLY A 81 2.39 -4.58 -9.85
C GLY A 81 3.47 -5.59 -9.46
N ASP A 82 3.92 -6.36 -10.44
CA ASP A 82 4.96 -7.36 -10.25
C ASP A 82 6.29 -6.81 -10.79
N PRO A 83 7.32 -6.65 -9.95
CA PRO A 83 8.63 -6.16 -10.38
C PRO A 83 9.36 -7.10 -11.35
N GLU A 84 8.99 -8.38 -11.37
CA GLU A 84 9.51 -9.36 -12.32
C GLU A 84 8.64 -9.43 -13.60
N SER A 85 7.53 -8.69 -13.66
CA SER A 85 6.72 -8.62 -14.87
C SER A 85 7.43 -7.81 -15.94
N SER A 86 7.64 -8.44 -17.09
CA SER A 86 8.18 -7.83 -18.32
C SER A 86 7.37 -6.63 -18.84
N SER A 87 6.19 -6.36 -18.27
CA SER A 87 5.38 -5.16 -18.54
C SER A 87 5.96 -3.87 -17.94
N GLY A 88 6.88 -3.97 -16.98
CA GLY A 88 7.61 -2.82 -16.39
C GLY A 88 6.75 -1.86 -15.56
N GLN A 89 5.46 -2.12 -15.39
CA GLN A 89 4.55 -1.23 -14.67
C GLN A 89 4.50 -1.59 -13.18
N VAL A 90 5.46 -1.03 -12.43
CA VAL A 90 5.46 -1.10 -10.96
C VAL A 90 5.17 0.29 -10.40
N PHE A 91 4.13 0.39 -9.59
CA PHE A 91 3.84 1.58 -8.80
C PHE A 91 4.41 1.38 -7.40
N VAL A 92 5.24 2.34 -6.95
CA VAL A 92 5.80 2.36 -5.60
C VAL A 92 5.50 3.72 -4.97
N GLU A 93 4.90 3.70 -3.78
CA GLU A 93 4.64 4.89 -2.99
C GLU A 93 5.14 4.67 -1.56
N VAL A 94 5.87 5.63 -1.01
CA VAL A 94 6.34 5.61 0.38
C VAL A 94 5.83 6.86 1.08
N LYS A 95 5.18 6.70 2.23
CA LYS A 95 4.79 7.84 3.08
C LYS A 95 5.25 7.65 4.51
N LYS A 96 5.63 8.78 5.10
CA LYS A 96 5.97 8.91 6.51
C LYS A 96 4.69 9.00 7.35
N MET A 97 4.68 8.32 8.49
CA MET A 97 3.65 8.44 9.52
C MET A 97 4.29 8.67 10.89
N ILE A 98 3.55 9.33 11.78
CA ILE A 98 3.95 9.56 13.16
C ILE A 98 2.93 8.84 14.03
N LEU A 99 3.41 7.86 14.79
CA LEU A 99 2.61 7.15 15.79
C LEU A 99 2.76 7.86 17.13
N LEU A 100 1.64 8.28 17.71
CA LEU A 100 1.57 8.92 19.02
C LEU A 100 0.71 8.06 19.96
N LYS A 101 1.34 7.60 21.04
CA LYS A 101 0.71 6.97 22.20
C LYS A 101 0.99 7.75 23.48
#